data_AF-A0A847LPB5-F1
#
_entry.id   AF-A0A847LPB5-F1
#
_cell.length_a   1.000
_cell.length_b   1.000
_cell.length_c   1.000
_cell.angle_alpha   90.00
_cell.angle_beta   90.00
_cell.angle_gamma   90.00
#
_symmetry.space_group_name_H-M   'P 1'
#
loop_
_entity.id
_entity.type
_entity.pdbx_description
1 polymer ?
#
loop_
_entity_poly.entity_id
_entity_poly.type
_entity_poly.pdbx_seq_one_letter_code
_entity_poly.pdbx_strand_id
1 'polypeptide(L)'
;MPPRGPAGARLRLPRALRQTATVDRLARAALPRAVAQDLDRTSLTFGAGLRALAWRRFSRVLADHLRGIRSLHCLRSWLRGMFVRSAYLQDPGRGYHLEFRLRGRHRVRLFRFVARALRLPFRFCRRRDHVVAYLKGRQGLIRFLRAMEAFDRAMAFQDLAATRDLLGTVNRQVNFETANIHRAVSAAERQIERIRQVLEKTEGEPDLLSDALRAVAEARIRFPGDALEALGQRFDPPLSKSAVNHRLRRLADLHRKLFPASKPEAGEPADETE
;
A
#
# COMPACT_ATOMS: atom_id res chain seq x y z
N MET A 1 -21.53 -40.37 19.11
CA MET A 1 -21.40 -39.64 20.39
C MET A 1 -20.57 -38.38 20.17
N PRO A 2 -21.07 -37.15 20.38
CA PRO A 2 -20.26 -35.95 20.19
C PRO A 2 -19.39 -35.67 21.45
N PRO A 3 -18.15 -35.18 21.28
CA PRO A 3 -17.21 -34.98 22.38
C PRO A 3 -17.66 -33.83 23.31
N ARG A 4 -17.46 -34.03 24.62
CA ARG A 4 -17.72 -33.03 25.67
C ARG A 4 -16.76 -31.85 25.50
N GLY A 5 -17.29 -30.66 25.18
CA GLY A 5 -16.53 -29.42 25.18
C GLY A 5 -16.28 -28.89 26.59
N PRO A 6 -15.24 -28.04 26.81
CA PRO A 6 -14.85 -27.59 28.15
C PRO A 6 -15.94 -26.72 28.79
N ALA A 7 -16.13 -26.92 30.10
CA ALA A 7 -17.15 -26.29 30.94
C ALA A 7 -16.84 -24.82 31.28
N GLY A 8 -17.88 -24.02 31.50
CA GLY A 8 -17.80 -22.77 32.27
C GLY A 8 -17.28 -21.53 31.55
N ALA A 9 -17.93 -21.08 30.48
CA ALA A 9 -17.68 -19.74 29.93
C ALA A 9 -18.65 -18.72 30.54
N ARG A 10 -18.12 -17.73 31.26
CA ARG A 10 -18.89 -16.53 31.68
C ARG A 10 -18.69 -15.43 30.65
N LEU A 11 -19.76 -14.93 30.06
CA LEU A 11 -19.71 -13.71 29.24
C LEU A 11 -20.19 -12.53 30.09
N ARG A 12 -19.28 -11.63 30.45
CA ARG A 12 -19.64 -10.33 31.03
C ARG A 12 -20.08 -9.40 29.90
N LEU A 13 -21.33 -8.93 29.96
CA LEU A 13 -21.82 -7.95 29.00
C LEU A 13 -21.17 -6.57 29.27
N PRO A 14 -20.73 -5.84 28.25
CA PRO A 14 -20.31 -4.43 28.38
C PRO A 14 -21.45 -3.59 28.99
N ARG A 15 -21.14 -2.58 29.82
CA ARG A 15 -22.14 -1.76 30.53
C ARG A 15 -23.23 -1.19 29.60
N ALA A 16 -22.84 -0.74 28.40
CA ALA A 16 -23.74 -0.19 27.39
C ALA A 16 -24.82 -1.17 26.89
N LEU A 17 -24.59 -2.48 27.00
CA LEU A 17 -25.50 -3.53 26.56
C LEU A 17 -26.35 -4.13 27.68
N ARG A 18 -26.08 -3.75 28.95
CA ARG A 18 -26.81 -4.29 30.12
C ARG A 18 -28.19 -3.67 30.32
N GLN A 19 -28.42 -2.49 29.76
CA GLN A 19 -29.66 -1.73 29.95
C GLN A 19 -30.57 -1.76 28.70
N THR A 20 -30.15 -2.41 27.61
CA THR A 20 -30.93 -2.41 26.36
C THR A 20 -31.85 -3.63 26.30
N ALA A 21 -33.17 -3.38 26.29
CA ALA A 21 -34.20 -4.42 26.11
C ALA A 21 -34.04 -5.26 24.82
N THR A 22 -33.24 -4.78 23.88
CA THR A 22 -32.88 -5.45 22.62
C THR A 22 -31.97 -6.66 22.83
N VAL A 23 -31.02 -6.61 23.78
CA VAL A 23 -30.11 -7.73 24.06
C VAL A 23 -30.87 -8.87 24.72
N ASP A 24 -31.74 -8.54 25.67
CA ASP A 24 -32.63 -9.48 26.34
C ASP A 24 -33.60 -10.16 25.36
N ARG A 25 -34.19 -9.38 24.42
CA ARG A 25 -35.04 -9.93 23.36
C ARG A 25 -34.27 -10.84 22.40
N LEU A 26 -33.09 -10.43 21.97
CA LEU A 26 -32.25 -11.24 21.06
C LEU A 26 -31.74 -12.51 21.76
N ALA A 27 -31.35 -12.44 23.04
CA ALA A 27 -30.93 -13.59 23.82
C ALA A 27 -32.09 -14.57 24.05
N ARG A 28 -33.28 -14.08 24.43
CA ARG A 28 -34.49 -14.91 24.59
C ARG A 28 -34.98 -15.51 23.27
N ALA A 29 -34.85 -14.78 22.16
CA ALA A 29 -35.22 -15.28 20.83
C ALA A 29 -34.23 -16.31 20.28
N ALA A 30 -32.93 -16.18 20.60
CA ALA A 30 -31.88 -17.07 20.10
C ALA A 30 -31.65 -18.31 20.97
N LEU A 31 -32.05 -18.29 22.25
CA LEU A 31 -31.87 -19.39 23.21
C LEU A 31 -33.16 -20.20 23.42
N PRO A 32 -33.10 -21.50 23.75
CA PRO A 32 -34.27 -22.28 24.17
C PRO A 32 -34.97 -21.65 25.38
N ARG A 33 -36.30 -21.72 25.48
CA ARG A 33 -37.08 -21.15 26.61
C ARG A 33 -36.57 -21.61 27.98
N ALA A 34 -36.25 -22.89 28.13
CA ALA A 34 -35.68 -23.45 29.37
C ALA A 34 -34.34 -22.81 29.77
N VAL A 35 -33.52 -22.38 28.80
CA VAL A 35 -32.23 -21.73 29.04
C VAL A 35 -32.39 -20.22 29.23
N ALA A 36 -33.32 -19.63 28.50
CA ALA A 36 -33.59 -18.21 28.54
C ALA A 36 -34.22 -17.77 29.88
N GLN A 37 -34.81 -18.72 30.62
CA GLN A 37 -35.34 -18.52 31.97
C GLN A 37 -34.22 -18.45 33.03
N ASP A 38 -33.04 -19.02 32.74
CA ASP A 38 -31.88 -19.04 33.65
C ASP A 38 -30.91 -17.86 33.44
N LEU A 39 -31.33 -16.82 32.71
CA LEU A 39 -30.51 -15.65 32.38
C LEU A 39 -30.54 -14.61 33.52
N ASP A 40 -29.44 -14.47 34.26
CA ASP A 40 -29.23 -13.33 35.17
C ASP A 40 -28.78 -12.07 34.41
N ARG A 41 -29.25 -10.89 34.84
CA ARG A 41 -29.05 -9.56 34.22
C ARG A 41 -27.59 -9.09 34.20
N THR A 42 -26.68 -9.79 34.88
CA THR A 42 -25.29 -9.33 35.07
C THR A 42 -24.25 -10.26 34.45
N SER A 43 -24.55 -11.54 34.26
CA SER A 43 -23.62 -12.51 33.68
C SER A 43 -24.32 -13.69 33.01
N LEU A 44 -23.81 -14.10 31.84
CA LEU A 44 -24.30 -15.27 31.12
C LEU A 44 -23.40 -16.47 31.40
N THR A 45 -23.94 -17.50 32.05
CA THR A 45 -23.22 -18.75 32.34
C THR A 45 -23.79 -19.88 31.48
N PHE A 46 -22.96 -20.45 30.60
CA PHE A 46 -23.41 -21.48 29.66
C PHE A 46 -22.89 -22.87 30.05
N GLY A 47 -23.80 -23.85 30.21
CA GLY A 47 -23.43 -25.26 30.34
C GLY A 47 -22.83 -25.84 29.05
N ALA A 48 -22.04 -26.92 29.14
CA ALA A 48 -21.37 -27.54 27.98
C ALA A 48 -22.34 -28.02 26.88
N GLY A 49 -23.52 -28.54 27.28
CA GLY A 49 -24.58 -28.94 26.33
C GLY A 49 -25.22 -27.75 25.60
N LEU A 50 -25.21 -26.59 26.24
CA LEU A 50 -25.83 -25.36 25.76
C LEU A 50 -25.11 -24.81 24.53
N ARG A 51 -23.78 -24.98 24.42
CA ARG A 51 -23.02 -24.56 23.23
C ARG A 51 -23.40 -25.37 21.99
N ALA A 52 -23.59 -26.68 22.14
CA ALA A 52 -23.97 -27.56 21.03
C ALA A 52 -25.44 -27.37 20.64
N LEU A 53 -26.34 -27.26 21.62
CA LEU A 53 -27.77 -27.07 21.39
C LEU A 53 -28.09 -25.68 20.85
N ALA A 54 -27.49 -24.63 21.42
CA ALA A 54 -27.62 -23.25 20.94
C ALA A 54 -27.05 -23.11 19.52
N TRP A 55 -25.92 -23.76 19.20
CA TRP A 55 -25.39 -23.76 17.84
C TRP A 55 -26.30 -24.50 16.84
N ARG A 56 -26.83 -25.68 17.20
CA ARG A 56 -27.78 -26.42 16.34
C ARG A 56 -29.06 -25.62 16.12
N ARG A 57 -29.64 -25.03 17.18
CA ARG A 57 -30.86 -24.23 17.09
C ARG A 57 -30.62 -22.90 16.38
N PHE A 58 -29.52 -22.20 16.66
CA PHE A 58 -29.10 -21.00 15.92
C PHE A 58 -28.90 -21.31 14.44
N SER A 59 -28.22 -22.42 14.09
CA SER A 59 -28.01 -22.80 12.69
C SER A 59 -29.31 -23.18 12.00
N ARG A 60 -30.25 -23.82 12.70
CA ARG A 60 -31.57 -24.18 12.20
C ARG A 60 -32.46 -22.94 12.04
N VAL A 61 -32.58 -22.12 13.08
CA VAL A 61 -33.31 -20.84 13.05
C VAL A 61 -32.72 -19.93 11.98
N LEU A 62 -31.40 -19.85 11.86
CA LEU A 62 -30.75 -19.12 10.77
C LEU A 62 -31.08 -19.74 9.41
N ALA A 63 -31.03 -21.07 9.25
CA ALA A 63 -31.38 -21.72 8.00
C ALA A 63 -32.88 -21.54 7.63
N ASP A 64 -33.78 -21.53 8.61
CA ASP A 64 -35.22 -21.38 8.41
C ASP A 64 -35.59 -19.90 8.20
N HIS A 65 -34.90 -18.99 8.89
CA HIS A 65 -35.00 -17.53 8.70
C HIS A 65 -34.38 -17.06 7.37
N LEU A 66 -33.34 -17.75 6.89
CA LEU A 66 -32.76 -17.54 5.56
C LEU A 66 -33.60 -18.15 4.43
N ARG A 67 -34.43 -19.17 4.74
CA ARG A 67 -35.44 -19.70 3.81
C ARG A 67 -36.66 -18.78 3.65
N GLY A 68 -36.80 -17.75 4.49
CA GLY A 68 -37.88 -16.75 4.42
C GLY A 68 -37.38 -15.33 4.74
N ILE A 69 -36.40 -14.85 3.96
CA ILE A 69 -35.64 -13.61 4.21
C ILE A 69 -36.52 -12.43 4.66
N ARG A 70 -36.26 -11.93 5.87
CA ARG A 70 -36.43 -10.50 6.18
C ARG A 70 -35.17 -9.95 6.88
N SER A 71 -34.45 -9.13 6.11
CA SER A 71 -33.37 -8.20 6.48
C SER A 71 -31.91 -8.69 6.46
N LEU A 72 -31.08 -7.96 5.72
CA LEU A 72 -29.61 -8.01 5.74
C LEU A 72 -29.04 -7.81 7.15
N HIS A 73 -29.82 -7.25 8.08
CA HIS A 73 -29.44 -6.98 9.47
C HIS A 73 -28.83 -8.20 10.17
N CYS A 74 -29.47 -9.37 10.11
CA CYS A 74 -28.99 -10.57 10.80
C CYS A 74 -27.63 -11.05 10.27
N LEU A 75 -27.40 -10.94 8.96
CA LEU A 75 -26.12 -11.29 8.33
C LEU A 75 -25.01 -10.33 8.75
N ARG A 76 -25.31 -9.03 8.79
CA ARG A 76 -24.38 -7.99 9.24
C ARG A 76 -24.03 -8.15 10.72
N SER A 77 -25.01 -8.40 11.57
CA SER A 77 -24.81 -8.67 13.00
C SER A 77 -23.95 -9.90 13.25
N TRP A 78 -24.16 -10.98 12.48
CA TRP A 78 -23.30 -12.17 12.55
C TRP A 78 -21.86 -11.86 12.10
N LEU A 79 -21.68 -11.10 11.01
CA LEU A 79 -20.37 -10.72 10.50
C LEU A 79 -19.58 -9.89 11.51
N ARG A 80 -20.22 -8.93 12.20
CA ARG A 80 -19.60 -8.15 13.29
C ARG A 80 -19.12 -9.05 14.43
N GLY A 81 -19.97 -10.00 14.84
CA GLY A 81 -19.60 -10.97 15.87
C GLY A 81 -18.39 -11.81 15.47
N MET A 82 -18.32 -12.22 14.20
CA MET A 82 -17.16 -12.93 13.66
C MET A 82 -15.90 -12.05 13.60
N PHE A 83 -16.06 -10.76 13.33
CA PHE A 83 -14.96 -9.79 13.28
C PHE A 83 -14.31 -9.67 14.66
N VAL A 84 -15.09 -9.36 15.69
CA VAL A 84 -14.62 -9.27 17.08
C VAL A 84 -13.98 -10.59 17.54
N ARG A 85 -14.55 -11.72 17.14
CA ARG A 85 -14.09 -13.04 17.59
C ARG A 85 -12.75 -13.47 16.98
N SER A 86 -12.55 -13.22 15.69
CA SER A 86 -11.56 -13.97 14.92
C SER A 86 -10.92 -13.22 13.76
N ALA A 87 -11.24 -11.93 13.60
CA ALA A 87 -10.61 -11.14 12.58
C ALA A 87 -9.23 -10.64 13.01
N TYR A 88 -8.37 -10.49 12.02
CA TYR A 88 -7.13 -9.74 12.07
C TYR A 88 -7.20 -8.68 10.98
N LEU A 89 -7.07 -7.42 11.35
CA LEU A 89 -6.97 -6.30 10.42
C LEU A 89 -5.55 -5.77 10.49
N GLN A 90 -4.85 -5.79 9.36
CA GLN A 90 -3.54 -5.16 9.26
C GLN A 90 -3.69 -3.64 9.41
N ASP A 91 -2.70 -3.03 10.06
CA ASP A 91 -2.57 -1.58 10.12
C ASP A 91 -2.62 -0.99 8.68
N PRO A 92 -3.60 -0.11 8.38
CA PRO A 92 -3.67 0.61 7.11
C PRO A 92 -2.36 1.30 6.72
N GLY A 93 -1.53 1.64 7.71
CA GLY A 93 -0.20 2.20 7.54
C GLY A 93 0.79 1.28 6.80
N ARG A 94 0.58 -0.04 6.88
CA ARG A 94 1.46 -1.08 6.30
C ARG A 94 0.82 -1.82 5.13
N GLY A 95 -0.50 -1.75 4.97
CA GLY A 95 -1.20 -2.39 3.86
C GLY A 95 -2.66 -2.67 4.16
N TYR A 96 -3.40 -3.04 3.11
CA TYR A 96 -4.85 -3.28 3.19
C TYR A 96 -5.15 -4.78 3.19
N HIS A 97 -5.17 -5.37 4.37
CA HIS A 97 -5.36 -6.81 4.53
C HIS A 97 -6.21 -7.14 5.75
N LEU A 98 -7.24 -7.96 5.53
CA LEU A 98 -8.18 -8.41 6.55
C LEU A 98 -8.28 -9.93 6.48
N GLU A 99 -8.15 -10.61 7.61
CA GLU A 99 -8.25 -12.06 7.71
C GLU A 99 -9.24 -12.49 8.78
N PHE A 100 -9.81 -13.68 8.62
CA PHE A 100 -10.62 -14.39 9.61
C PHE A 100 -10.13 -15.83 9.73
N ARG A 101 -9.92 -16.29 10.97
CA ARG A 101 -9.58 -17.69 11.26
C ARG A 101 -10.83 -18.52 11.50
N LEU A 102 -11.18 -19.38 10.53
CA LEU A 102 -12.39 -20.20 10.55
C LEU A 102 -12.07 -21.67 10.86
N ARG A 103 -12.46 -22.12 12.06
CA ARG A 103 -12.35 -23.53 12.48
C ARG A 103 -13.66 -24.28 12.28
N GLY A 104 -13.59 -25.45 11.65
CA GLY A 104 -14.72 -26.36 11.43
C GLY A 104 -15.53 -26.06 10.16
N ARG A 105 -15.98 -27.13 9.49
CA ARG A 105 -16.66 -27.07 8.18
C ARG A 105 -17.92 -26.20 8.16
N HIS A 106 -18.71 -26.21 9.24
CA HIS A 106 -19.95 -25.42 9.33
C HIS A 106 -19.68 -23.91 9.32
N ARG A 107 -18.67 -23.42 10.07
CA ARG A 107 -18.34 -21.99 10.11
C ARG A 107 -17.84 -21.50 8.76
N VAL A 108 -17.04 -22.31 8.07
CA VAL A 108 -16.55 -21.98 6.72
C VAL A 108 -17.69 -21.85 5.73
N ARG A 109 -18.64 -22.80 5.73
CA ARG A 109 -19.82 -22.75 4.86
C ARG A 109 -20.68 -21.52 5.15
N LEU A 110 -20.96 -21.25 6.43
CA LEU A 110 -21.74 -20.07 6.80
C LEU A 110 -21.03 -18.77 6.43
N PHE A 111 -19.72 -18.66 6.67
CA PHE A 111 -18.96 -17.46 6.29
C PHE A 111 -18.99 -17.22 4.78
N ARG A 112 -18.81 -18.26 3.96
CA ARG A 112 -18.93 -18.17 2.50
C ARG A 112 -20.29 -17.66 2.08
N PHE A 113 -21.35 -18.19 2.69
CA PHE A 113 -22.72 -17.74 2.44
C PHE A 113 -22.89 -16.25 2.80
N VAL A 114 -22.50 -15.84 4.01
CA VAL A 114 -22.60 -14.43 4.45
C VAL A 114 -21.78 -13.50 3.55
N ALA A 115 -20.54 -13.88 3.23
CA ALA A 115 -19.68 -13.10 2.35
C ALA A 115 -20.31 -12.92 0.96
N ARG A 116 -20.88 -13.99 0.39
CA ARG A 116 -21.56 -13.92 -0.92
C ARG A 116 -22.83 -13.07 -0.85
N ALA A 117 -23.65 -13.26 0.18
CA ALA A 117 -24.89 -12.50 0.38
C ALA A 117 -24.63 -10.99 0.56
N LEU A 118 -23.56 -10.63 1.27
CA LEU A 118 -23.13 -9.24 1.47
C LEU A 118 -22.21 -8.72 0.34
N ARG A 119 -22.01 -9.49 -0.74
CA ARG A 119 -21.16 -9.14 -1.89
C ARG A 119 -19.72 -8.76 -1.50
N LEU A 120 -19.17 -9.45 -0.51
CA LEU A 120 -17.83 -9.24 0.01
C LEU A 120 -16.82 -10.18 -0.70
N PRO A 121 -15.73 -9.64 -1.29
CA PRO A 121 -14.81 -10.41 -2.12
C PRO A 121 -13.77 -11.19 -1.30
N PHE A 122 -14.20 -11.99 -0.32
CA PHE A 122 -13.30 -12.83 0.46
C PHE A 122 -12.76 -14.00 -0.37
N ARG A 123 -11.46 -14.20 -0.29
CA ARG A 123 -10.77 -15.41 -0.75
C ARG A 123 -10.57 -16.36 0.43
N PHE A 124 -10.41 -17.65 0.15
CA PHE A 124 -10.29 -18.68 1.18
C PHE A 124 -9.03 -19.50 0.96
N CYS A 125 -8.22 -19.65 2.00
CA CYS A 125 -7.01 -20.47 1.97
C CYS A 125 -7.08 -21.53 3.08
N ARG A 126 -6.75 -22.78 2.75
CA ARG A 126 -6.72 -23.87 3.74
C ARG A 126 -5.36 -23.86 4.45
N ARG A 127 -5.40 -23.98 5.78
CA ARG A 127 -4.25 -24.25 6.65
C ARG A 127 -4.48 -25.62 7.30
N ARG A 128 -3.47 -26.15 8.00
CA ARG A 128 -3.52 -27.50 8.62
C ARG A 128 -4.84 -27.74 9.39
N ASP A 129 -5.15 -26.87 10.35
CA ASP A 129 -6.30 -27.09 11.26
C ASP A 129 -7.51 -26.14 11.04
N HIS A 130 -7.41 -25.23 10.07
CA HIS A 130 -8.43 -24.19 9.87
C HIS A 130 -8.40 -23.63 8.44
N VAL A 131 -9.41 -22.84 8.12
CA VAL A 131 -9.47 -22.06 6.88
C VAL A 131 -9.30 -20.60 7.23
N VAL A 132 -8.49 -19.89 6.46
CA VAL A 132 -8.35 -18.43 6.55
C VAL A 132 -9.21 -17.82 5.44
N ALA A 133 -10.19 -17.01 5.82
CA ALA A 133 -10.89 -16.15 4.86
C ALA A 133 -10.22 -14.79 4.87
N TYR A 134 -9.71 -14.34 3.73
CA TYR A 134 -8.97 -13.08 3.65
C TYR A 134 -9.50 -12.17 2.56
N LEU A 135 -9.33 -10.86 2.77
CA LEU A 135 -9.70 -9.81 1.85
C LEU A 135 -8.51 -8.86 1.73
N LYS A 136 -8.12 -8.57 0.49
CA LYS A 136 -7.02 -7.66 0.17
C LYS A 136 -7.54 -6.45 -0.60
N GLY A 137 -6.85 -5.33 -0.40
CA GLY A 137 -7.06 -4.10 -1.17
C GLY A 137 -8.07 -3.14 -0.55
N ARG A 138 -7.85 -1.85 -0.82
CA ARG A 138 -8.60 -0.71 -0.28
C ARG A 138 -10.11 -0.87 -0.46
N GLN A 139 -10.54 -1.12 -1.70
CA GLN A 139 -11.97 -1.17 -2.03
C GLN A 139 -12.72 -2.31 -1.33
N GLY A 140 -12.05 -3.46 -1.17
CA GLY A 140 -12.64 -4.59 -0.44
C GLY A 140 -12.80 -4.26 1.04
N LEU A 141 -11.81 -3.59 1.64
CA LEU A 141 -11.86 -3.23 3.06
C LEU A 141 -12.94 -2.18 3.34
N ILE A 142 -13.09 -1.17 2.47
CA ILE A 142 -14.19 -0.19 2.54
C ILE A 142 -15.55 -0.89 2.46
N ARG A 143 -15.73 -1.78 1.48
CA ARG A 143 -16.98 -2.56 1.34
C ARG A 143 -17.27 -3.37 2.58
N PHE A 144 -16.25 -3.99 3.17
CA PHE A 144 -16.38 -4.75 4.41
C PHE A 144 -16.81 -3.87 5.60
N LEU A 145 -16.17 -2.72 5.82
CA LEU A 145 -16.53 -1.78 6.88
C LEU A 145 -17.97 -1.27 6.72
N ARG A 146 -18.37 -0.91 5.49
CA ARG A 146 -19.75 -0.53 5.16
C ARG A 146 -20.74 -1.67 5.39
N ALA A 147 -20.39 -2.90 5.02
CA ALA A 147 -21.24 -4.06 5.27
C ALA A 147 -21.43 -4.35 6.76
N MET A 148 -20.45 -4.01 7.60
CA MET A 148 -20.59 -4.05 9.06
C MET A 148 -21.28 -2.80 9.65
N GLU A 149 -21.75 -1.85 8.83
CA GLU A 149 -22.34 -0.58 9.26
C GLU A 149 -21.36 0.30 10.08
N ALA A 150 -20.05 0.13 9.88
CA ALA A 150 -19.01 0.97 10.46
C ALA A 150 -18.68 2.14 9.53
N PHE A 151 -19.67 3.01 9.26
CA PHE A 151 -19.57 4.06 8.25
C PHE A 151 -18.51 5.11 8.57
N ASP A 152 -18.44 5.59 9.81
CA ASP A 152 -17.43 6.57 10.24
C ASP A 152 -16.01 6.04 10.07
N ARG A 153 -15.81 4.74 10.33
CA ARG A 153 -14.53 4.06 10.14
C ARG A 153 -14.21 3.85 8.66
N ALA A 154 -15.22 3.61 7.82
CA ALA A 154 -15.03 3.53 6.39
C ALA A 154 -14.61 4.90 5.81
N MET A 155 -15.23 5.99 6.25
CA MET A 155 -14.87 7.36 5.85
C MET A 155 -13.45 7.73 6.29
N ALA A 156 -13.13 7.57 7.58
CA ALA A 156 -11.79 7.85 8.08
C ALA A 156 -10.69 7.03 7.37
N PHE A 157 -11.00 5.78 7.00
CA PHE A 157 -10.09 4.96 6.20
C PHE A 157 -9.95 5.45 4.76
N GLN A 158 -11.04 5.94 4.15
CA GLN A 158 -10.99 6.55 2.81
C GLN A 158 -10.10 7.79 2.80
N ASP A 159 -10.25 8.66 3.81
CA ASP A 159 -9.45 9.89 3.93
C ASP A 159 -7.97 9.55 4.11
N LEU A 160 -7.64 8.66 5.05
CA LEU A 160 -6.26 8.20 5.27
C LEU A 160 -5.65 7.60 4.00
N ALA A 161 -6.40 6.80 3.27
CA ALA A 161 -5.94 6.21 2.03
C ALA A 161 -5.73 7.26 0.92
N ALA A 162 -6.59 8.27 0.83
CA ALA A 162 -6.47 9.36 -0.14
C ALA A 162 -5.22 10.21 0.15
N THR A 163 -5.01 10.61 1.41
CA THR A 163 -3.80 11.36 1.81
C THR A 163 -2.53 10.60 1.47
N ARG A 164 -2.50 9.27 1.70
CA ARG A 164 -1.33 8.44 1.34
C ARG A 164 -1.10 8.37 -0.17
N ASP A 165 -2.15 8.26 -0.97
CA ASP A 165 -2.02 8.23 -2.43
C ASP A 165 -1.46 9.57 -2.96
N LEU A 166 -1.88 10.69 -2.37
CA LEU A 166 -1.34 12.02 -2.67
C LEU A 166 0.14 12.12 -2.29
N LEU A 167 0.49 11.79 -1.03
CA LEU A 167 1.88 11.83 -0.56
C LEU A 167 2.80 10.91 -1.38
N GLY A 168 2.33 9.70 -1.73
CA GLY A 168 3.08 8.78 -2.57
C GLY A 168 3.29 9.30 -4.00
N THR A 169 2.35 10.07 -4.53
CA THR A 169 2.48 10.71 -5.85
C THR A 169 3.46 11.86 -5.81
N VAL A 170 3.35 12.75 -4.81
CA VAL A 170 4.30 13.84 -4.59
C VAL A 170 5.71 13.30 -4.41
N ASN A 171 5.91 12.29 -3.55
CA ASN A 171 7.23 11.70 -3.34
C ASN A 171 7.84 11.14 -4.62
N ARG A 172 7.05 10.48 -5.47
CA ARG A 172 7.54 9.98 -6.76
C ARG A 172 7.92 11.10 -7.71
N GLN A 173 7.13 12.18 -7.74
CA GLN A 173 7.43 13.35 -8.56
C GLN A 173 8.71 14.05 -8.09
N VAL A 174 8.82 14.34 -6.78
CA VAL A 174 10.01 14.97 -6.19
C VAL A 174 11.25 14.12 -6.42
N ASN A 175 11.16 12.80 -6.23
CA ASN A 175 12.29 11.89 -6.50
C ASN A 175 12.70 11.92 -7.98
N PHE A 176 11.74 11.96 -8.90
CA PHE A 176 12.02 12.05 -10.33
C PHE A 176 12.68 13.38 -10.70
N GLU A 177 12.16 14.50 -10.21
CA GLU A 177 12.72 15.84 -10.44
C GLU A 177 14.14 15.94 -9.85
N THR A 178 14.33 15.48 -8.61
CA THR A 178 15.63 15.47 -7.94
C THR A 178 16.66 14.63 -8.71
N ALA A 179 16.28 13.43 -9.16
CA ALA A 179 17.15 12.57 -9.97
C ALA A 179 17.52 13.23 -11.31
N ASN A 180 16.58 13.93 -11.95
CA ASN A 180 16.86 14.65 -13.20
C ASN A 180 17.78 15.84 -12.97
N ILE A 181 17.57 16.62 -11.91
CA ILE A 181 18.46 17.72 -11.52
C ILE A 181 19.87 17.17 -11.27
N HIS A 182 20.01 16.10 -10.49
CA HIS A 182 21.32 15.50 -10.21
C HIS A 182 22.04 15.02 -11.48
N ARG A 183 21.32 14.39 -12.42
CA ARG A 183 21.91 13.99 -13.72
C ARG A 183 22.33 15.20 -14.54
N ALA A 184 21.53 16.27 -14.56
CA ALA A 184 21.83 17.49 -15.29
C ALA A 184 23.05 18.21 -14.71
N VAL A 185 23.11 18.35 -13.38
CA VAL A 185 24.25 18.93 -12.64
C VAL A 185 25.52 18.11 -12.93
N SER A 186 25.47 16.80 -12.72
CA SER A 186 26.62 15.92 -12.95
C SER A 186 27.11 15.93 -14.42
N ALA A 187 26.20 16.09 -15.38
CA ALA A 187 26.57 16.26 -16.79
C ALA A 187 27.22 17.62 -17.06
N ALA A 188 26.72 18.69 -16.45
CA ALA A 188 27.30 20.03 -16.56
C ALA A 188 28.70 20.10 -15.93
N GLU A 189 28.90 19.50 -14.75
CA GLU A 189 30.21 19.40 -14.10
C GLU A 189 31.21 18.68 -15.00
N ARG A 190 30.85 17.50 -15.55
CA ARG A 190 31.70 16.78 -16.51
C ARG A 190 31.99 17.60 -17.77
N GLN A 191 31.02 18.35 -18.28
CA GLN A 191 31.21 19.22 -19.44
C GLN A 191 32.24 20.31 -19.14
N ILE A 192 32.10 21.00 -18.00
CA ILE A 192 33.02 22.07 -17.57
C ILE A 192 34.42 21.51 -17.38
N GLU A 193 34.56 20.35 -16.74
CA GLU A 193 35.85 19.71 -16.53
C GLU A 193 36.56 19.37 -17.86
N ARG A 194 35.83 18.79 -18.81
CA ARG A 194 36.36 18.53 -20.16
C ARG A 194 36.78 19.80 -20.89
N ILE A 195 36.03 20.89 -20.71
CA ILE A 195 36.35 22.19 -21.31
C ILE A 195 37.65 22.73 -20.69
N ARG A 196 37.85 22.63 -19.38
CA ARG A 196 39.11 23.02 -18.73
C ARG A 196 40.31 22.27 -19.30
N GLN A 197 40.21 20.94 -19.39
CA GLN A 197 41.25 20.09 -19.96
C GLN A 197 41.60 20.45 -21.41
N VAL A 198 40.59 20.81 -22.22
CA VAL A 198 40.81 21.28 -23.61
C VAL A 198 41.56 22.61 -23.62
N LEU A 199 41.16 23.57 -22.78
CA LEU A 199 41.82 24.88 -22.70
C LEU A 199 43.29 24.72 -22.27
N GLU A 200 43.54 23.99 -21.19
CA GLU A 200 44.90 23.71 -20.69
C GLU A 200 45.78 23.04 -21.75
N LYS A 201 45.23 22.06 -22.49
CA LYS A 201 46.00 21.35 -23.53
C LYS A 201 46.30 22.21 -24.77
N THR A 202 45.51 23.25 -25.02
CA THR A 202 45.62 24.11 -26.21
C THR A 202 46.21 25.50 -25.92
N GLU A 203 46.59 25.81 -24.67
CA GLU A 203 47.20 27.09 -24.29
C GLU A 203 48.47 27.43 -25.09
N GLY A 204 49.22 26.43 -25.56
CA GLY A 204 50.44 26.61 -26.37
C GLY A 204 50.27 26.43 -27.89
N GLU A 205 49.08 26.06 -28.36
CA GLU A 205 48.82 25.74 -29.78
C GLU A 205 47.56 26.47 -30.28
N PRO A 206 47.67 27.77 -30.60
CA PRO A 206 46.50 28.60 -30.93
C PRO A 206 45.70 28.11 -32.15
N ASP A 207 46.35 27.41 -33.08
CA ASP A 207 45.69 26.86 -34.29
C ASP A 207 44.72 25.70 -33.98
N LEU A 208 44.83 25.06 -32.81
CA LEU A 208 43.96 23.93 -32.43
C LEU A 208 42.56 24.37 -31.95
N LEU A 209 42.41 25.59 -31.45
CA LEU A 209 41.17 26.08 -30.85
C LEU A 209 40.82 27.48 -31.34
N SER A 210 39.81 27.59 -32.19
CA SER A 210 39.36 28.89 -32.70
C SER A 210 38.83 29.82 -31.61
N ASP A 211 38.98 31.13 -31.80
CA ASP A 211 38.53 32.17 -30.85
C ASP A 211 37.04 32.02 -30.48
N ALA A 212 36.21 31.66 -31.45
CA ALA A 212 34.79 31.44 -31.24
C ALA A 212 34.48 30.26 -30.30
N LEU A 213 35.34 29.23 -30.26
CA LEU A 213 35.24 28.10 -29.34
C LEU A 213 35.84 28.44 -27.98
N ARG A 214 36.98 29.14 -27.96
CA ARG A 214 37.63 29.63 -26.74
C ARG A 214 36.69 30.53 -25.93
N ALA A 215 36.04 31.49 -26.59
CA ALA A 215 35.08 32.39 -25.95
C ALA A 215 33.88 31.64 -25.31
N VAL A 216 33.39 30.57 -25.96
CA VAL A 216 32.31 29.72 -25.39
C VAL A 216 32.80 28.85 -24.25
N ALA A 217 34.02 28.32 -24.33
CA ALA A 217 34.65 27.56 -23.27
C ALA A 217 34.79 28.40 -21.99
N GLU A 218 35.39 29.59 -22.11
CA GLU A 218 35.58 30.53 -20.99
C GLU A 218 34.25 31.00 -20.41
N ALA A 219 33.28 31.38 -21.26
CA ALA A 219 31.95 31.76 -20.80
C ALA A 219 31.26 30.64 -20.02
N ARG A 220 31.39 29.38 -20.48
CA ARG A 220 30.78 28.23 -19.79
C ARG A 220 31.40 27.95 -18.42
N ILE A 221 32.72 28.15 -18.28
CA ILE A 221 33.42 28.04 -17.00
C ILE A 221 33.02 29.18 -16.06
N ARG A 222 32.92 30.40 -16.58
CA ARG A 222 32.57 31.60 -15.81
C ARG A 222 31.12 31.61 -15.34
N PHE A 223 30.21 31.04 -16.13
CA PHE A 223 28.77 30.98 -15.85
C PHE A 223 28.24 29.53 -15.91
N PRO A 224 28.61 28.68 -14.94
CA PRO A 224 28.32 27.25 -14.98
C PRO A 224 26.82 26.92 -14.79
N GLY A 225 26.10 27.78 -14.04
CA GLY A 225 24.66 27.63 -13.76
C GLY A 225 23.73 28.14 -14.86
N ASP A 226 24.25 28.85 -15.86
CA ASP A 226 23.43 29.46 -16.89
C ASP A 226 22.86 28.40 -17.86
N ALA A 227 21.59 28.55 -18.22
CA ALA A 227 21.04 27.84 -19.37
C ALA A 227 21.72 28.30 -20.66
N LEU A 228 21.75 27.45 -21.69
CA LEU A 228 22.43 27.76 -22.96
C LEU A 228 21.94 29.04 -23.64
N GLU A 229 20.67 29.38 -23.45
CA GLU A 229 20.08 30.61 -23.98
C GLU A 229 20.60 31.84 -23.23
N ALA A 230 20.58 31.82 -21.90
CA ALA A 230 21.17 32.88 -21.07
C ALA A 230 22.67 33.04 -21.33
N LEU A 231 23.40 31.94 -21.52
CA LEU A 231 24.81 31.95 -21.88
C LEU A 231 25.05 32.62 -23.24
N GLY A 232 24.18 32.38 -24.22
CA GLY A 232 24.25 32.97 -25.56
C GLY A 232 24.02 34.49 -25.57
N GLN A 233 23.17 34.99 -24.67
CA GLN A 233 22.91 36.42 -24.51
C GLN A 233 24.09 37.21 -23.93
N ARG A 234 25.12 36.52 -23.39
CA ARG A 234 26.32 37.17 -22.85
C ARG A 234 27.37 37.51 -23.92
N PHE A 235 27.17 37.07 -25.15
CA PHE A 235 28.07 37.35 -26.26
C PHE A 235 27.65 38.63 -26.98
N ASP A 236 28.61 39.30 -27.60
CA ASP A 236 28.37 40.42 -28.51
C ASP A 236 29.01 40.11 -29.87
N PRO A 237 28.23 39.92 -30.95
CA PRO A 237 26.76 39.88 -30.97
C PRO A 237 26.18 38.63 -30.25
N PRO A 238 24.92 38.69 -29.76
CA PRO A 238 24.28 37.58 -29.07
C PRO A 238 24.23 36.30 -29.90
N LEU A 239 24.45 35.16 -29.25
CA LEU A 239 24.37 33.85 -29.88
C LEU A 239 23.03 33.19 -29.57
N SER A 240 22.46 32.52 -30.57
CA SER A 240 21.29 31.66 -30.35
C SER A 240 21.66 30.43 -29.51
N LYS A 241 20.67 29.87 -28.79
CA LYS A 241 20.81 28.61 -28.04
C LYS A 241 21.47 27.50 -28.87
N SER A 242 21.07 27.38 -30.13
CA SER A 242 21.60 26.37 -31.06
C SER A 242 23.06 26.62 -31.43
N ALA A 243 23.47 27.89 -31.62
CA ALA A 243 24.85 28.25 -31.91
C ALA A 243 25.78 27.92 -30.73
N VAL A 244 25.37 28.26 -29.50
CA VAL A 244 26.10 27.91 -28.27
C VAL A 244 26.22 26.39 -28.12
N ASN A 245 25.10 25.66 -28.28
CA ASN A 245 25.10 24.20 -28.20
C ASN A 245 26.02 23.54 -29.24
N HIS A 246 26.05 24.08 -30.46
CA HIS A 246 26.94 23.58 -31.51
C HIS A 246 28.41 23.75 -31.16
N ARG A 247 28.79 24.92 -30.63
CA ARG A 247 30.16 25.21 -30.18
C ARG A 247 30.57 24.31 -29.00
N LEU A 248 29.69 24.10 -28.03
CA LEU A 248 29.93 23.17 -26.92
C LEU A 248 30.05 21.70 -27.38
N ARG A 249 29.30 21.27 -28.40
CA ARG A 249 29.47 19.95 -29.01
C ARG A 249 30.83 19.81 -29.69
N ARG A 250 31.28 20.82 -30.43
CA ARG A 250 32.62 20.83 -31.03
C ARG A 250 33.72 20.77 -29.97
N LEU A 251 33.59 21.47 -28.85
CA LEU A 251 34.51 21.36 -27.71
C LEU A 251 34.54 19.93 -27.13
N ALA A 252 33.38 19.28 -27.01
CA ALA A 252 33.30 17.90 -26.54
C ALA A 252 33.93 16.89 -27.54
N ASP A 253 33.80 17.13 -28.84
CA ASP A 253 34.44 16.31 -29.87
C ASP A 253 35.96 16.54 -29.91
N LEU A 254 36.42 17.78 -29.72
CA LEU A 254 37.84 18.10 -29.57
C LEU A 254 38.43 17.43 -28.33
N HIS A 255 37.74 17.48 -27.19
CA HIS A 255 38.13 16.75 -25.97
C HIS A 255 38.33 15.26 -26.26
N ARG A 256 37.39 14.61 -26.97
CA ARG A 256 37.50 13.18 -27.31
C ARG A 256 38.71 12.85 -28.19
N LYS A 257 39.12 13.78 -29.06
CA LYS A 257 40.31 13.62 -29.91
C LYS A 257 41.61 13.78 -29.12
N LEU A 258 41.66 14.74 -28.20
CA LEU A 258 42.83 15.02 -27.37
C LEU A 258 43.01 14.01 -26.22
N PHE A 259 41.90 13.47 -25.72
CA PHE A 259 41.84 12.51 -24.61
C PHE A 259 41.05 11.26 -25.03
N PRO A 260 41.59 10.43 -25.95
CA PRO A 260 40.97 9.18 -26.31
C PRO A 260 40.87 8.26 -25.09
N ALA A 261 39.74 7.59 -24.89
CA ALA A 261 39.61 6.59 -23.85
C ALA A 261 40.64 5.47 -24.11
N SER A 262 41.43 5.13 -23.09
CA SER A 262 42.25 3.91 -23.12
C SER A 262 41.32 2.73 -23.43
N LYS A 263 41.71 1.87 -24.38
CA LYS A 263 41.00 0.60 -24.62
C LYS A 263 40.82 -0.09 -23.25
N PRO A 264 39.65 -0.66 -22.94
CA PRO A 264 39.57 -1.58 -21.83
C PRO A 264 40.53 -2.72 -22.15
N GLU A 265 41.55 -2.92 -21.31
CA GLU A 265 42.43 -4.07 -21.39
C GLU A 265 41.55 -5.32 -21.30
N ALA A 266 41.63 -6.15 -22.34
CA ALA A 266 40.97 -7.43 -22.35
C ALA A 266 41.72 -8.35 -21.38
N GLY A 267 41.06 -8.73 -20.29
CA GLY A 267 41.43 -9.92 -19.52
C GLY A 267 41.58 -9.71 -18.02
N GLU A 268 40.49 -9.88 -17.29
CA GLU A 268 40.51 -10.64 -16.04
C GLU A 268 39.25 -11.52 -16.03
N PRO A 269 39.38 -12.85 -15.88
CA PRO A 269 38.24 -13.75 -15.83
C PRO A 269 37.41 -13.46 -14.58
N ALA A 270 36.09 -13.50 -14.74
CA ALA A 270 35.15 -13.40 -13.64
C ALA A 270 35.47 -14.50 -12.62
N ASP A 271 35.91 -14.07 -11.43
CA ASP A 271 36.00 -14.93 -10.27
C ASP A 271 34.57 -15.30 -9.84
N GLU A 272 34.27 -16.58 -9.99
CA GLU A 272 33.12 -17.24 -9.39
C GLU A 272 33.34 -17.25 -7.88
N THR A 273 32.56 -16.51 -7.10
CA THR A 273 32.36 -16.85 -5.68
C THR A 273 31.06 -16.27 -5.11
N GLU A 274 30.19 -17.21 -4.73
CA GLU A 274 29.18 -17.26 -3.65
C GLU A 274 28.04 -16.22 -3.55
#